data_AF-A0A1C5M967-F1
#
_entry.id   AF-A0A1C5M967-F1
#
_cell.length_a   1.000
_cell.length_b   1.000
_cell.length_c   1.000
_cell.angle_alpha   90.00
_cell.angle_beta   90.00
_cell.angle_gamma   90.00
#
_symmetry.space_group_name_H-M   'P 1'
#
loop_
_entity.id
_entity.type
_entity.pdbx_description
1 polymer ?
#
loop_
_entity_poly.entity_id
_entity_poly.type
_entity_poly.pdbx_seq_one_letter_code
_entity_poly.pdbx_strand_id
1 'polypeptide(L)'
;MGGRGNASSINSNEKLVSPLMAKVYYNAASKQNHSAFKWEGTRDSEIEKAIRTGNTDFIKSIHTKKEARRVSDYLNKRFSENNYKIQKLGSKEAVHKNQTVAQERRRLLSVSGAMSDKMHEFSKKPETGNTNIHDTSRTTTTYDRARKRRMKDFDAWWNGNRK
;
A
#
# COMPACT_ATOMS: atom_id res chain seq x y z
N MET A 1 -3.26 28.99 39.71
CA MET A 1 -3.94 27.67 39.77
C MET A 1 -3.98 27.15 38.33
N GLY A 2 -3.17 26.19 37.90
CA GLY A 2 -3.09 24.81 38.35
C GLY A 2 -3.19 23.95 37.09
N GLY A 3 -2.05 23.79 36.40
CA GLY A 3 -1.96 23.18 35.07
C GLY A 3 -2.40 21.72 35.06
N ARG A 4 -3.37 21.40 34.20
CA ARG A 4 -3.69 20.02 33.81
C ARG A 4 -2.86 19.65 32.59
N GLY A 5 -1.58 19.36 32.82
CA GLY A 5 -0.76 18.60 31.89
C GLY A 5 -1.22 17.16 31.95
N ASN A 6 -2.09 16.76 31.01
CA ASN A 6 -2.49 15.36 30.85
C ASN A 6 -1.24 14.58 30.38
N ALA A 7 -0.52 13.98 31.32
CA ALA A 7 0.57 13.06 31.03
C ALA A 7 -0.07 11.82 30.39
N SER A 8 -0.16 11.85 29.05
CA SER A 8 -0.45 10.66 28.28
C SER A 8 0.65 9.66 28.57
N SER A 9 0.30 8.63 29.35
CA SER A 9 1.15 7.51 29.74
C SER A 9 1.93 7.02 28.52
N ILE A 10 3.19 7.42 28.42
CA ILE A 10 4.15 6.73 27.57
C ILE A 10 4.19 5.32 28.14
N ASN A 11 3.84 4.34 27.31
CA ASN A 11 3.88 2.94 27.68
C ASN A 11 5.32 2.65 28.13
N SER A 12 5.55 2.45 29.43
CA SER A 12 6.87 2.54 30.07
C SER A 12 7.88 1.51 29.57
N ASN A 13 7.40 0.48 28.86
CA ASN A 13 8.22 -0.56 28.23
C ASN A 13 8.51 -0.31 26.74
N GLU A 14 8.03 0.76 26.14
CA GLU A 14 8.21 0.98 24.71
C GLU A 14 9.53 1.67 24.40
N LYS A 15 10.38 1.00 23.61
CA LYS A 15 11.71 1.52 23.22
C LYS A 15 11.59 2.91 22.59
N LEU A 16 12.42 3.85 23.01
CA LEU A 16 12.48 5.18 22.43
C LEU A 16 12.83 5.13 20.94
N VAL A 17 12.33 6.09 20.17
CA VAL A 17 12.67 6.26 18.76
C VAL A 17 14.07 6.85 18.68
N SER A 18 14.95 6.21 17.90
CA SER A 18 16.33 6.68 17.73
C SER A 18 16.41 7.99 16.94
N PRO A 19 17.51 8.76 17.08
CA PRO A 19 17.72 9.97 16.29
C PRO A 19 17.65 9.73 14.77
N LEU A 20 18.18 8.58 14.33
CA LEU A 20 18.12 8.17 12.92
C LEU A 20 16.68 7.99 12.45
N MET A 21 15.84 7.31 13.23
CA MET A 21 14.43 7.11 12.86
C MET A 21 13.64 8.41 12.93
N ALA A 22 13.93 9.29 13.90
CA ALA A 22 13.33 10.63 13.94
C ALA A 22 13.65 11.44 12.68
N LYS A 23 14.89 11.36 12.17
CA LYS A 23 15.28 11.95 10.88
C LYS A 23 14.49 11.36 9.72
N VAL A 24 14.34 10.04 9.65
CA VAL A 24 13.53 9.36 8.63
C VAL A 24 12.08 9.85 8.68
N TYR A 25 11.49 9.92 9.87
CA TYR A 25 10.11 10.38 10.06
C TYR A 25 9.92 11.83 9.64
N TYR A 26 10.82 12.72 10.04
CA TYR A 26 10.78 14.13 9.63
C TYR A 26 10.89 14.29 8.12
N ASN A 27 11.88 13.64 7.49
CA ASN A 27 12.08 13.72 6.04
C ASN A 27 10.92 13.09 5.25
N ALA A 28 10.33 12.01 5.75
CA ALA A 28 9.16 11.40 5.12
C ALA A 28 7.93 12.31 5.23
N ALA A 29 7.73 12.96 6.39
CA ALA A 29 6.65 13.90 6.58
C ALA A 29 6.83 15.15 5.71
N SER A 30 8.03 15.73 5.63
CA SER A 30 8.28 16.96 4.87
C SER A 30 8.15 16.80 3.36
N LYS A 31 8.37 15.59 2.81
CA LYS A 31 8.18 15.28 1.39
C LYS A 31 6.70 15.16 0.97
N GLN A 32 5.79 14.98 1.91
CA GLN A 32 4.37 14.83 1.57
C GLN A 32 3.67 16.20 1.62
N ASN A 33 3.05 16.59 0.50
CA ASN A 33 2.26 17.82 0.34
C ASN A 33 0.94 17.85 1.17
N HIS A 34 0.80 17.00 2.19
CA HIS A 34 -0.43 16.83 2.97
C HIS A 34 -0.45 17.74 4.22
N SER A 35 0.19 18.90 4.13
CA SER A 35 0.58 19.79 5.23
C SER A 35 -0.56 20.54 5.94
N ALA A 36 -1.83 20.18 5.72
CA ALA A 36 -2.96 20.96 6.25
C ALA A 36 -4.12 20.14 6.83
N PHE A 37 -3.98 18.84 7.07
CA PHE A 37 -5.11 18.06 7.60
C PHE A 37 -5.08 17.97 9.13
N LYS A 38 -5.83 18.86 9.80
CA LYS A 38 -6.29 18.65 11.17
C LYS A 38 -7.52 17.74 11.10
N TRP A 39 -7.45 16.55 11.70
CA TRP A 39 -8.59 15.63 11.73
C TRP A 39 -9.76 16.23 12.52
N GLU A 40 -10.93 16.33 11.90
CA GLU A 40 -12.17 16.86 12.50
C GLU A 40 -13.30 15.81 12.65
N GLY A 41 -13.02 14.53 12.40
CA GLY A 41 -14.01 13.45 12.50
C GLY A 41 -14.12 12.81 13.90
N THR A 42 -15.13 11.97 14.09
CA THR A 42 -15.20 11.07 15.25
C THR A 42 -14.09 10.03 15.18
N ARG A 43 -13.41 9.79 16.31
CA ARG A 43 -12.35 8.79 16.39
C ARG A 43 -12.96 7.40 16.56
N ASP A 44 -12.50 6.46 15.75
CA ASP A 44 -12.89 5.07 15.87
C ASP A 44 -12.13 4.43 17.04
N SER A 45 -12.86 3.99 18.07
CA SER A 45 -12.25 3.50 19.30
C SER A 45 -11.41 2.23 19.12
N GLU A 46 -11.79 1.35 18.20
CA GLU A 46 -11.08 0.10 17.94
C GLU A 46 -9.79 0.36 17.18
N ILE A 47 -9.87 1.20 16.13
CA ILE A 47 -8.70 1.58 15.34
C ILE A 47 -7.73 2.42 16.18
N GLU A 48 -8.21 3.36 16.99
CA GLU A 48 -7.34 4.13 17.89
C GLU A 48 -6.71 3.25 18.97
N LYS A 49 -7.41 2.22 19.47
CA LYS A 49 -6.82 1.25 20.40
C LYS A 49 -5.70 0.45 19.73
N ALA A 50 -5.90 0.00 18.49
CA ALA A 50 -4.87 -0.67 17.70
C ALA A 50 -3.65 0.23 17.47
N ILE A 51 -3.85 1.50 17.09
CA ILE A 51 -2.78 2.49 16.93
C ILE A 51 -2.06 2.74 18.26
N ARG A 52 -2.80 2.94 19.36
CA ARG A 52 -2.22 3.26 20.66
C ARG A 52 -1.35 2.12 21.18
N THR A 53 -1.80 0.88 21.00
CA THR A 53 -1.09 -0.31 21.50
C THR A 53 -0.05 -0.84 20.52
N GLY A 54 -0.14 -0.48 19.24
CA GLY A 54 0.61 -1.14 18.17
C GLY A 54 0.15 -2.58 17.90
N ASN A 55 -0.96 -3.02 18.49
CA ASN A 55 -1.48 -4.36 18.27
C ASN A 55 -2.18 -4.44 16.89
N THR A 56 -1.76 -5.40 16.07
CA THR A 56 -2.28 -5.66 14.73
C THR A 56 -3.34 -6.76 14.69
N ASP A 57 -3.72 -7.36 15.82
CA ASP A 57 -4.71 -8.44 15.88
C ASP A 57 -6.07 -8.02 15.33
N PHE A 58 -6.52 -6.80 15.66
CA PHE A 58 -7.74 -6.20 15.10
C PHE A 58 -7.70 -6.13 13.56
N ILE A 59 -6.53 -5.81 12.99
CA ILE A 59 -6.34 -5.74 11.55
C ILE A 59 -6.47 -7.13 10.92
N LYS A 60 -5.87 -8.14 11.55
CA LYS A 60 -5.90 -9.53 11.08
C LYS A 60 -7.30 -10.13 11.12
N SER A 61 -8.13 -9.74 12.09
CA SER A 61 -9.51 -10.21 12.23
C SER A 61 -10.50 -9.63 11.21
N ILE A 62 -10.10 -8.69 10.36
CA ILE A 62 -11.00 -8.13 9.35
C ILE A 62 -11.28 -9.17 8.25
N HIS A 63 -12.54 -9.48 8.01
CA HIS A 63 -12.94 -10.50 7.03
C HIS A 63 -13.45 -9.92 5.71
N THR A 64 -13.81 -8.63 5.67
CA THR A 64 -14.43 -8.03 4.50
C THR A 64 -13.57 -6.94 3.86
N LYS A 65 -13.57 -6.89 2.53
CA LYS A 65 -12.88 -5.85 1.76
C LYS A 65 -13.42 -4.44 2.05
N LYS A 66 -14.73 -4.32 2.30
CA LYS A 66 -15.37 -3.02 2.61
C LYS A 66 -14.83 -2.46 3.93
N GLU A 67 -14.72 -3.30 4.94
CA GLU A 67 -14.17 -2.92 6.23
C GLU A 67 -12.67 -2.63 6.15
N ALA A 68 -11.90 -3.47 5.46
CA ALA A 68 -10.47 -3.23 5.25
C ALA A 68 -10.20 -1.87 4.58
N ARG A 69 -11.00 -1.51 3.56
CA ARG A 69 -10.95 -0.18 2.94
C ARG A 69 -11.27 0.94 3.93
N ARG A 70 -12.36 0.81 4.71
CA ARG A 70 -12.74 1.80 5.74
C ARG A 70 -11.61 2.05 6.73
N VAL A 71 -10.97 0.98 7.21
CA VAL A 71 -9.86 1.06 8.16
C VAL A 71 -8.62 1.66 7.49
N SER A 72 -8.29 1.24 6.26
CA SER A 72 -7.20 1.82 5.47
C SER A 72 -7.36 3.34 5.27
N ASP A 73 -8.55 3.79 4.89
CA ASP A 73 -8.83 5.22 4.70
C ASP A 73 -8.70 6.00 6.01
N TYR A 74 -9.14 5.42 7.12
CA TYR A 74 -8.96 6.00 8.45
C TYR A 74 -7.47 6.12 8.81
N LEU A 75 -6.69 5.06 8.61
CA LEU A 75 -5.24 5.06 8.87
C LEU A 75 -4.50 6.10 8.02
N ASN A 76 -4.84 6.23 6.74
CA ASN A 76 -4.25 7.23 5.85
C ASN A 76 -4.48 8.67 6.35
N LYS A 77 -5.68 8.95 6.85
CA LYS A 77 -6.01 10.24 7.44
C LYS A 77 -5.26 10.48 8.77
N ARG A 78 -5.14 9.46 9.62
CA ARG A 78 -4.32 9.56 10.86
C ARG A 78 -2.83 9.71 10.58
N PHE A 79 -2.32 9.09 9.52
CA PHE A 79 -0.97 9.32 9.01
C PHE A 79 -0.74 10.78 8.60
N SER A 80 -1.71 11.36 7.89
CA SER A 80 -1.66 12.78 7.51
C SER A 80 -1.66 13.71 8.72
N GLU A 81 -2.49 13.43 9.74
CA GLU A 81 -2.47 14.21 11.00
C GLU A 81 -1.13 14.09 11.72
N ASN A 82 -0.55 12.88 11.80
CA ASN A 82 0.76 12.69 12.42
C ASN A 82 1.88 13.34 11.59
N ASN A 83 1.83 13.31 10.25
CA ASN A 83 2.73 14.08 9.37
C ASN A 83 2.68 15.58 9.72
N TYR A 84 1.48 16.14 9.85
CA TYR A 84 1.31 17.55 10.23
C TYR A 84 1.94 17.86 11.59
N LYS A 85 1.71 17.01 12.61
CA LYS A 85 2.36 17.16 13.92
C LYS A 85 3.89 17.14 13.81
N ILE A 86 4.44 16.22 13.03
CA ILE A 86 5.89 16.11 12.79
C ILE A 86 6.44 17.35 12.10
N GLN A 87 5.78 17.82 11.03
CA GLN A 87 6.19 19.02 10.30
C GLN A 87 6.16 20.27 11.20
N LYS A 88 5.11 20.40 12.02
CA LYS A 88 4.95 21.52 12.98
C LYS A 88 6.09 21.59 14.01
N LEU A 89 6.76 20.47 14.31
CA LEU A 89 7.93 20.46 15.19
C LEU A 89 9.16 21.13 14.55
N GLY A 90 9.18 21.33 13.23
CA GLY A 90 10.17 22.16 12.54
C GLY A 90 11.53 21.51 12.30
N SER A 91 11.94 20.51 13.08
CA SER A 91 13.23 19.83 12.90
C SER A 91 13.24 18.35 13.30
N LYS A 92 14.21 17.60 12.76
CA LYS A 92 14.47 16.20 13.11
C LYS A 92 14.83 16.03 14.59
N GLU A 93 15.54 16.98 15.19
CA GLU A 93 15.89 16.98 16.60
C GLU A 93 14.66 17.19 17.48
N ALA A 94 13.75 18.09 17.07
CA ALA A 94 12.50 18.32 17.79
C ALA A 94 11.58 17.09 17.76
N VAL A 95 11.55 16.36 16.64
CA VAL A 95 10.87 15.06 16.53
C VAL A 95 11.47 14.03 17.47
N HIS A 96 12.80 13.95 17.56
CA HIS A 96 13.47 13.03 18.51
C HIS A 96 13.19 13.41 19.96
N LYS A 97 13.17 14.70 20.30
CA LYS A 97 12.81 15.16 21.65
C LYS A 97 11.34 14.87 21.97
N ASN A 98 10.45 14.99 20.98
CA ASN A 98 9.03 14.69 21.12
C ASN A 98 8.73 13.21 20.84
N GLN A 99 9.14 12.36 21.78
CA GLN A 99 9.01 10.90 21.68
C GLN A 99 7.56 10.42 21.54
N THR A 100 6.57 11.16 22.05
CA THR A 100 5.15 10.77 21.94
C THR A 100 4.69 10.76 20.47
N VAL A 101 4.99 11.82 19.72
CA VAL A 101 4.66 11.95 18.29
C VAL A 101 5.46 10.94 17.45
N ALA A 102 6.73 10.72 17.80
CA ALA A 102 7.58 9.76 17.11
C ALA A 102 7.14 8.30 17.34
N GLN A 103 6.74 7.95 18.57
CA GLN A 103 6.18 6.63 18.88
C GLN A 103 4.83 6.42 18.19
N GLU A 104 3.95 7.42 18.18
CA GLU A 104 2.69 7.38 17.40
C GLU A 104 2.98 7.05 15.93
N ARG A 105 3.99 7.70 15.32
CA ARG A 105 4.42 7.41 13.95
C ARG A 105 4.86 5.96 13.78
N ARG A 106 5.67 5.42 14.69
CA ARG A 106 6.11 4.03 14.64
C ARG A 106 4.93 3.05 14.70
N ARG A 107 3.99 3.27 15.63
CA ARG A 107 2.82 2.40 15.78
C ARG A 107 1.90 2.49 14.56
N LEU A 108 1.70 3.69 14.01
CA LEU A 108 0.98 3.89 12.74
C LEU A 108 1.62 3.09 11.60
N LEU A 109 2.96 3.09 11.48
CA LEU A 109 3.67 2.29 10.46
C LEU A 109 3.43 0.79 10.63
N SER A 110 3.46 0.30 11.87
CA SER A 110 3.17 -1.11 12.15
C SER A 110 1.75 -1.51 11.76
N VAL A 111 0.75 -0.70 12.16
CA VAL A 111 -0.66 -0.98 11.88
C VAL A 111 -0.97 -0.83 10.37
N SER A 112 -0.40 0.17 9.70
CA SER A 112 -0.58 0.35 8.25
C SER A 112 0.14 -0.71 7.42
N GLY A 113 1.29 -1.20 7.86
CA GLY A 113 1.95 -2.37 7.27
C GLY A 113 1.03 -3.59 7.30
N ALA A 114 0.50 -3.93 8.48
CA ALA A 114 -0.44 -5.04 8.63
C ALA A 114 -1.73 -4.83 7.80
N MET A 115 -2.22 -3.59 7.68
CA MET A 115 -3.39 -3.28 6.85
C MET A 115 -3.09 -3.44 5.35
N SER A 116 -1.90 -3.09 4.90
CA SER A 116 -1.45 -3.31 3.52
C SER A 116 -1.40 -4.80 3.20
N ASP A 117 -0.80 -5.60 4.09
CA ASP A 117 -0.79 -7.07 3.97
C ASP A 117 -2.21 -7.64 3.93
N LYS A 118 -3.10 -7.14 4.79
CA LYS A 118 -4.50 -7.57 4.82
C LYS A 118 -5.25 -7.19 3.54
N MET A 119 -5.00 -6.00 3.00
CA MET A 119 -5.58 -5.56 1.73
C MET A 119 -5.09 -6.40 0.54
N HIS A 120 -3.86 -6.94 0.61
CA HIS A 120 -3.36 -7.87 -0.40
C HIS A 120 -4.16 -9.18 -0.44
N GLU A 121 -4.66 -9.68 0.70
CA GLU A 121 -5.56 -10.86 0.73
C GLU A 121 -6.85 -10.62 -0.08
N PHE A 122 -7.35 -9.38 -0.14
CA PHE A 122 -8.54 -9.00 -0.91
C PHE A 122 -8.24 -8.53 -2.34
N SER A 123 -6.97 -8.47 -2.71
CA SER A 123 -6.53 -8.17 -4.07
C SER A 123 -6.45 -9.48 -4.85
N LYS A 124 -7.22 -9.58 -5.94
CA LYS A 124 -7.00 -10.66 -6.89
C LYS A 124 -5.70 -10.35 -7.61
N LYS A 125 -4.75 -11.30 -7.66
CA LYS A 125 -3.65 -11.21 -8.60
C LYS A 125 -4.25 -11.07 -10.00
N PRO A 126 -3.72 -10.18 -10.87
CA PRO A 126 -4.11 -10.21 -12.26
C PRO A 126 -3.93 -11.64 -12.77
N GLU A 127 -4.96 -12.18 -13.44
CA GLU A 127 -4.82 -13.47 -14.10
C GLU A 127 -3.59 -13.36 -14.99
N THR A 128 -2.66 -14.31 -14.85
CA THR A 128 -1.52 -14.40 -15.76
C THR A 128 -2.08 -14.52 -17.16
N GLY A 129 -2.00 -13.43 -17.93
CA GLY A 129 -2.34 -13.45 -19.34
C GLY A 129 -1.59 -14.59 -20.00
N ASN A 130 -2.24 -15.29 -20.92
CA ASN A 130 -1.64 -16.43 -21.60
C ASN A 130 -0.27 -16.02 -22.19
N THR A 131 0.83 -16.45 -21.56
CA THR A 131 2.21 -16.15 -21.99
C THR A 131 2.64 -17.00 -23.18
N ASN A 132 1.72 -17.78 -23.76
CA ASN A 132 1.99 -18.60 -24.92
C ASN A 132 2.03 -17.72 -26.18
N ILE A 133 3.14 -16.98 -26.33
CA ILE A 133 3.52 -16.24 -27.54
C ILE A 133 3.63 -17.22 -28.74
N HIS A 134 3.75 -18.53 -28.46
CA HIS A 134 3.89 -19.61 -29.43
C HIS A 134 2.67 -20.53 -29.52
N ASP A 135 1.46 -20.01 -29.29
CA ASP A 135 0.23 -20.74 -29.60
C ASP A 135 0.15 -21.06 -31.11
N THR A 136 0.75 -22.19 -31.48
CA THR A 136 0.81 -22.72 -32.85
C THR A 136 -0.57 -23.18 -33.35
N SER A 137 -1.57 -23.30 -32.46
CA SER A 137 -2.95 -23.59 -32.84
C SER A 137 -3.68 -22.38 -33.42
N ARG A 138 -3.14 -21.17 -33.25
CA ARG A 138 -3.63 -19.93 -33.85
C ARG A 138 -2.88 -19.59 -35.13
N THR A 139 -2.90 -20.49 -36.11
CA THR A 139 -2.67 -20.05 -37.49
C THR A 139 -3.78 -19.06 -37.85
N THR A 140 -3.40 -17.81 -38.09
CA THR A 140 -4.38 -16.82 -38.56
C THR A 140 -4.98 -17.31 -39.87
N THR A 141 -6.29 -17.12 -40.07
CA THR A 141 -6.98 -17.55 -41.30
C THR A 141 -6.31 -17.00 -42.58
N THR A 142 -5.58 -15.89 -42.46
CA THR A 142 -4.74 -15.30 -43.50
C THR A 142 -3.52 -16.15 -43.83
N TYR A 143 -2.78 -16.65 -42.83
CA TYR A 143 -1.61 -17.52 -43.06
C TYR A 143 -2.03 -18.84 -43.71
N ASP A 144 -3.08 -19.48 -43.21
CA ASP A 144 -3.57 -20.74 -43.77
C ASP A 144 -4.08 -20.58 -45.21
N ARG A 145 -4.75 -19.46 -45.50
CA ARG A 145 -5.22 -19.15 -46.87
C ARG A 145 -4.04 -18.90 -47.81
N ALA A 146 -3.00 -18.21 -47.35
CA ALA A 146 -1.78 -17.99 -48.13
C ALA A 146 -0.97 -19.28 -48.33
N ARG A 147 -0.92 -20.17 -47.33
CA ARG A 147 -0.27 -21.48 -47.44
C ARG A 147 -1.00 -22.40 -48.42
N LYS A 148 -2.34 -22.48 -48.33
CA LYS A 148 -3.15 -23.26 -49.28
C LYS A 148 -3.02 -22.75 -50.72
N ARG A 149 -2.96 -21.44 -50.94
CA ARG A 149 -2.68 -20.87 -52.27
C ARG A 149 -1.31 -21.30 -52.79
N ARG A 150 -0.26 -21.13 -51.98
CA ARG A 150 1.11 -21.55 -52.36
C ARG A 150 1.21 -23.05 -52.68
N MET A 151 0.54 -23.91 -51.91
CA MET A 151 0.49 -25.35 -52.21
C MET A 151 -0.26 -25.63 -53.52
N LYS A 152 -1.39 -24.96 -53.76
CA LYS A 152 -2.16 -25.11 -55.00
C LYS A 152 -1.37 -24.63 -56.23
N ASP A 153 -0.67 -23.50 -56.12
CA ASP A 153 0.15 -22.95 -57.19
C ASP A 153 1.36 -23.85 -57.47
N PHE A 154 1.97 -24.42 -56.43
CA PHE A 154 3.02 -25.43 -56.56
C PHE A 154 2.49 -26.71 -57.24
N ASP A 155 1.35 -27.26 -56.81
CA ASP A 155 0.77 -28.45 -57.44
C ASP A 155 0.39 -28.20 -58.90
N ALA A 156 -0.09 -27.00 -59.23
CA ALA A 156 -0.39 -26.60 -60.60
C ALA A 156 0.88 -26.45 -61.45
N TRP A 157 1.97 -25.92 -60.91
CA TRP A 157 3.26 -25.85 -61.58
C TRP A 157 3.91 -27.24 -61.75
N TRP A 158 3.87 -28.06 -60.69
CA TRP A 158 4.48 -29.39 -60.65
C TRP A 158 3.76 -30.40 -61.54
N ASN A 159 2.42 -30.35 -61.59
CA ASN A 159 1.61 -31.28 -62.39
C ASN A 159 1.11 -30.68 -63.71
N GLY A 160 1.25 -29.36 -63.93
CA GLY A 160 0.75 -28.67 -65.13
C GLY A 160 1.51 -28.96 -66.42
N ASN A 161 2.71 -29.55 -66.32
CA ASN A 161 3.47 -30.05 -67.47
C ASN A 161 3.28 -31.56 -67.73
N ARG A 162 2.28 -32.21 -67.10
CA ARG A 162 1.86 -33.57 -67.51
C ARG A 162 0.77 -33.48 -68.57
N LYS A 163 1.19 -33.18 -69.80
CA LYS A 163 0.55 -33.63 -71.05
C LYS A 163 1.63 -33.98 -72.06
#